data_AF-A0A7V1AQE8-F1
#
_entry.id   AF-A0A7V1AQE8-F1
#
_cell.length_a   1.000
_cell.length_b   1.000
_cell.length_c   1.000
_cell.angle_alpha   90.00
_cell.angle_beta   90.00
_cell.angle_gamma   90.00
#
_symmetry.space_group_name_H-M   'P 1'
#
loop_
_entity.id
_entity.type
_entity.pdbx_description
1 polymer ?
#
loop_
_entity_poly.entity_id
_entity_poly.type
_entity_poly.pdbx_seq_one_letter_code
_entity_poly.pdbx_strand_id
1 'polypeptide(L)'
;MFVLEDDAQNGPDHVDAHRSVLLVASPYTRRGFVDHNMYDTVSVLKTIELILGLPHMSQYDAAAFPLIPAFQDKPDFAPYTLLKNEWPLNKINSRTAYGAKLSMMMNFGEEDEAPEQELNEILWKSIKGIHSKMPEIKNGRYRQLFH
;
A
#
# COMPACT_ATOMS: atom_id res chain seq x y z
N MET A 1 11.17 -0.36 13.67
CA MET A 1 9.76 -0.03 13.39
C MET A 1 9.40 -0.58 12.03
N PHE A 2 8.25 -1.25 11.94
CA PHE A 2 7.64 -1.65 10.69
C PHE A 2 6.42 -0.76 10.47
N VAL A 3 6.21 -0.28 9.25
CA VAL A 3 5.05 0.53 8.86
C VAL A 3 4.51 -0.10 7.58
N LEU A 4 3.24 -0.50 7.62
CA LEU A 4 2.53 -1.11 6.51
C LEU A 4 1.07 -0.70 6.56
N GLU A 5 0.41 -0.83 5.42
CA GLU A 5 -1.03 -0.70 5.29
C GLU A 5 -1.73 -1.97 5.79
N ASP A 6 -2.91 -1.84 6.37
CA ASP A 6 -3.73 -2.96 6.84
C ASP A 6 -4.48 -3.64 5.69
N ASP A 7 -4.94 -2.84 4.71
CA ASP A 7 -5.54 -3.32 3.48
C ASP A 7 -5.25 -2.36 2.32
N ALA A 8 -4.89 -2.93 1.17
CA ALA A 8 -4.75 -2.16 -0.05
C ALA A 8 -6.15 -1.99 -0.66
N GLN A 9 -6.84 -0.94 -0.21
CA GLN A 9 -8.17 -0.50 -0.65
C GLN A 9 -8.25 -0.58 -2.18
N ASN A 10 -8.83 -1.67 -2.71
CA ASN A 10 -8.63 -2.27 -4.03
C ASN A 10 -8.43 -1.25 -5.18
N GLY A 11 -7.22 -0.69 -5.16
CA GLY A 11 -6.88 0.49 -5.90
C GLY A 11 -6.23 0.08 -7.20
N PRO A 12 -6.34 0.91 -8.25
CA PRO A 12 -5.72 0.59 -9.53
C PRO A 12 -4.19 0.59 -9.39
N ASP A 13 -3.62 -0.62 -9.36
CA ASP A 13 -2.19 -0.86 -9.44
C ASP A 13 -1.85 -1.70 -10.69
N HIS A 14 -0.69 -1.44 -11.28
CA HIS A 14 -0.27 -2.08 -12.52
C HIS A 14 0.25 -3.52 -12.34
N VAL A 15 0.60 -3.90 -11.12
CA VAL A 15 1.03 -5.26 -10.73
C VAL A 15 -0.14 -6.02 -10.15
N ASP A 16 -0.67 -5.56 -9.02
CA ASP A 16 -1.82 -6.15 -8.33
C ASP A 16 -2.46 -5.12 -7.38
N ALA A 17 -3.79 -5.08 -7.33
CA ALA A 17 -4.54 -4.13 -6.51
C ALA A 17 -4.29 -4.27 -5.01
N HIS A 18 -3.82 -5.45 -4.55
CA HIS A 18 -3.52 -5.70 -3.13
C HIS A 18 -2.07 -5.33 -2.76
N ARG A 19 -1.28 -4.80 -3.67
CA ARG A 19 0.10 -4.40 -3.37
C ARG A 19 0.10 -3.11 -2.56
N SER A 20 0.50 -3.20 -1.29
CA SER A 20 0.70 -2.06 -0.41
C SER A 20 2.18 -1.71 -0.22
N VAL A 21 2.44 -0.63 0.52
CA VAL A 21 3.79 -0.18 0.87
C VAL A 21 4.21 -0.75 2.22
N LEU A 22 5.44 -1.27 2.29
CA LEU A 22 6.11 -1.67 3.53
C LEU A 22 7.37 -0.84 3.74
N LEU A 23 7.43 -0.09 4.84
CA LEU A 23 8.59 0.68 5.27
C LEU A 23 9.18 0.09 6.54
N VAL A 24 10.51 0.02 6.61
CA VAL A 24 11.23 -0.46 7.80
C VAL A 24 12.23 0.61 8.23
N ALA A 25 12.22 0.95 9.51
CA ALA A 25 13.14 1.92 10.09
C ALA A 25 13.85 1.34 11.32
N SER A 26 15.17 1.24 11.25
CA SER A 26 16.06 0.78 12.32
C SER A 26 17.51 1.22 12.04
N PRO A 27 18.39 1.37 13.05
CA PRO A 27 19.83 1.44 12.80
C PRO A 27 20.36 0.21 12.03
N TYR A 28 19.69 -0.94 12.14
CA TYR A 28 20.11 -2.19 11.49
C TYR A 28 19.47 -2.41 10.11
N THR A 29 18.61 -1.52 9.62
CA THR A 29 18.07 -1.63 8.25
C THR A 29 19.01 -0.98 7.25
N ARG A 30 19.14 -1.56 6.05
CA ARG A 30 19.89 -0.97 4.95
C ARG A 30 19.26 0.36 4.54
N ARG A 31 20.03 1.45 4.54
CA ARG A 31 19.55 2.78 4.13
C ARG A 31 19.57 2.95 2.62
N GLY A 32 18.56 3.67 2.09
CA GLY A 32 18.45 3.92 0.65
C GLY A 32 18.28 2.64 -0.18
N PHE A 33 17.85 1.56 0.47
CA PHE A 33 17.68 0.25 -0.14
C PHE A 33 16.20 0.01 -0.45
N VAL A 34 15.93 -0.41 -1.68
CA VAL A 34 14.60 -0.87 -2.10
C VAL A 34 14.70 -2.37 -2.31
N ASP A 35 13.93 -3.12 -1.53
CA ASP A 35 13.82 -4.56 -1.68
C ASP A 35 12.70 -4.89 -2.69
N HIS A 36 12.99 -5.81 -3.60
CA HIS A 36 12.06 -6.26 -4.63
C HIS A 36 11.58 -7.70 -4.41
N ASN A 37 11.95 -8.33 -3.28
CA ASN A 37 11.40 -9.61 -2.89
C ASN A 37 9.90 -9.50 -2.62
N MET A 38 9.18 -10.61 -2.86
CA MET A 38 7.76 -10.70 -2.54
C MET A 38 7.59 -10.91 -1.03
N TYR A 39 6.79 -10.04 -0.43
CA TYR A 39 6.42 -10.10 0.98
C TYR A 39 4.91 -10.00 1.15
N ASP A 40 4.44 -10.54 2.26
CA ASP A 40 3.09 -10.38 2.78
C ASP A 40 3.14 -9.96 4.26
N THR A 41 1.98 -9.73 4.88
CA THR A 41 1.90 -9.36 6.31
C THR A 41 2.50 -10.42 7.22
N VAL A 42 2.44 -11.70 6.81
CA VAL A 42 3.01 -12.83 7.56
C VAL A 42 4.54 -12.79 7.55
N SER A 43 5.15 -12.28 6.49
CA SER A 43 6.60 -12.06 6.38
C SER A 43 7.10 -11.07 7.45
N VAL A 44 6.30 -10.03 7.76
CA VAL A 44 6.62 -9.09 8.84
C VAL A 44 6.52 -9.76 10.20
N LEU A 45 5.45 -10.53 10.44
CA LEU A 45 5.27 -11.31 11.66
C LEU A 45 6.44 -12.27 11.90
N LYS A 46 6.82 -13.05 10.87
CA LYS A 46 7.97 -13.94 10.91
C LYS A 46 9.27 -13.21 11.27
N THR A 47 9.46 -12.01 10.74
CA THR A 47 10.65 -11.20 11.04
C THR A 47 10.65 -10.75 12.50
N ILE A 48 9.49 -10.37 13.06
CA ILE A 48 9.36 -10.00 14.48
C ILE A 48 9.66 -11.20 15.38
N GLU A 49 9.12 -12.39 15.05
CA GLU A 49 9.41 -13.63 15.76
C GLU A 49 10.91 -13.90 15.84
N LEU A 50 11.61 -13.81 14.70
CA LEU A 50 13.06 -14.03 14.62
C LEU A 50 13.85 -13.00 15.44
N ILE A 51 13.46 -11.72 15.40
CA ILE A 51 14.12 -10.65 16.18
C ILE A 51 13.97 -10.89 17.68
N LEU A 52 12.79 -11.33 18.11
CA LEU A 52 12.46 -11.53 19.52
C LEU A 52 12.82 -12.93 20.04
N GLY A 53 13.25 -13.85 19.18
CA GLY A 53 13.52 -15.25 19.54
C GLY A 53 12.26 -16.04 19.89
N LEU A 54 11.12 -15.69 19.30
CA LEU A 54 9.83 -16.35 19.54
C LEU A 54 9.65 -17.55 18.60
N PRO A 55 8.91 -18.59 19.03
CA PRO A 55 8.48 -19.66 18.14
C PRO A 55 7.42 -19.14 17.15
N HIS A 56 7.30 -19.82 16.02
CA HIS A 56 6.20 -19.62 15.08
C HIS A 56 4.85 -19.93 15.75
N MET A 57 3.80 -19.20 15.41
CA MET A 57 2.45 -19.47 15.91
C MET A 57 1.68 -20.49 15.07
N SER A 58 2.08 -20.68 13.80
CA SER A 58 1.40 -21.57 12.85
C SER A 58 2.36 -22.20 11.84
N GLN A 59 1.83 -22.83 10.79
CA GLN A 59 2.64 -23.26 9.64
C GLN A 59 2.84 -22.13 8.62
N TYR A 60 1.96 -21.11 8.63
CA TYR A 60 2.00 -20.02 7.67
C TYR A 60 3.19 -19.09 7.93
N ASP A 61 3.37 -18.64 9.18
CA ASP A 61 4.54 -17.89 9.64
C ASP A 61 5.83 -18.74 9.63
N ALA A 62 5.72 -20.05 9.87
CA ALA A 62 6.84 -20.97 9.73
C ALA A 62 7.43 -20.95 8.30
N ALA A 63 6.56 -20.90 7.28
CA ALA A 63 6.91 -20.94 5.87
C ALA A 63 7.13 -19.55 5.23
N ALA A 64 6.78 -18.46 5.91
CA ALA A 64 6.91 -17.10 5.38
C ALA A 64 8.37 -16.70 5.15
N PHE A 65 8.60 -15.91 4.10
CA PHE A 65 9.93 -15.41 3.77
C PHE A 65 10.24 -14.16 4.62
N PRO A 66 11.23 -14.20 5.54
CA PRO A 66 11.51 -13.06 6.41
C PRO A 66 12.20 -11.91 5.68
N LEU A 67 12.10 -10.71 6.23
CA LEU A 67 12.72 -9.48 5.71
C LEU A 67 14.25 -9.41 5.90
N ILE A 68 14.94 -10.56 6.03
CA ILE A 68 16.40 -10.61 6.26
C ILE A 68 17.21 -9.70 5.31
N PRO A 69 16.93 -9.64 4.00
CA PRO A 69 17.69 -8.78 3.09
C PRO A 69 17.62 -7.29 3.41
N ALA A 70 16.54 -6.83 4.06
CA ALA A 70 16.38 -5.44 4.50
C ALA A 70 17.30 -5.06 5.66
N PHE A 71 17.93 -6.02 6.33
CA PHE A 71 18.81 -5.80 7.49
C PHE A 71 20.31 -5.97 7.14
N GLN A 72 21.13 -5.40 8.01
CA GLN A 72 22.59 -5.49 8.01
C GLN A 72 23.12 -5.62 9.44
N ASP A 73 24.26 -6.29 9.62
CA ASP A 73 24.80 -6.60 10.95
C ASP A 73 25.33 -5.38 11.69
N LYS A 74 25.87 -4.40 10.94
CA LYS A 74 26.44 -3.17 11.53
C LYS A 74 25.40 -2.06 11.56
N PRO A 75 25.13 -1.46 12.74
CA PRO A 75 24.16 -0.39 12.83
C PRO A 75 24.68 0.90 12.18
N ASP A 76 23.77 1.63 11.55
CA ASP A 76 23.98 2.97 11.00
C ASP A 76 23.14 4.00 11.78
N PHE A 77 23.84 4.77 12.61
CA PHE A 77 23.27 5.83 13.46
C PHE A 77 23.19 7.20 12.78
N ALA A 78 23.37 7.28 11.45
CA ALA A 78 23.22 8.55 10.74
C ALA A 78 21.85 9.20 11.06
N PRO A 79 21.81 10.51 11.36
CA PRO A 79 20.55 11.18 11.68
C PRO A 79 19.60 11.14 10.48
N TYR A 80 18.30 11.03 10.76
CA TYR A 80 17.27 11.20 9.74
C TYR A 80 16.93 12.68 9.60
N THR A 81 16.96 13.20 8.38
CA THR A 81 16.44 14.54 8.10
C THR A 81 14.93 14.43 7.89
N LEU A 82 14.15 15.02 8.79
CA LEU A 82 12.70 15.01 8.71
C LEU A 82 12.21 15.63 7.40
N LEU A 83 11.51 14.83 6.60
CA LEU A 83 10.73 15.33 5.48
C LEU A 83 9.46 15.98 6.02
N LYS A 84 9.31 17.29 5.77
CA LYS A 84 8.10 18.01 6.13
C LYS A 84 6.97 17.60 5.19
N ASN A 85 5.75 17.56 5.72
CA ASN A 85 4.58 17.42 4.86
C ASN A 85 4.46 18.68 3.98
N GLU A 86 4.63 18.53 2.69
CA GLU A 86 4.46 19.60 1.70
C GLU A 86 3.03 19.64 1.14
N TRP A 87 2.23 18.59 1.39
CA TRP A 87 0.86 18.53 0.88
C TRP A 87 -0.14 19.14 1.87
N PRO A 88 -0.99 20.08 1.45
CA PRO A 88 -1.95 20.70 2.35
C PRO A 88 -3.00 19.66 2.77
N LEU A 89 -3.14 19.45 4.08
CA LEU A 89 -4.11 18.49 4.65
C LEU A 89 -5.56 18.90 4.40
N ASN A 90 -5.81 20.19 4.14
CA ASN A 90 -7.13 20.74 3.82
C ASN A 90 -7.37 20.89 2.31
N LYS A 91 -6.49 20.37 1.46
CA LYS A 91 -6.67 20.43 0.01
C LYS A 91 -7.76 19.46 -0.40
N ILE A 92 -8.90 20.01 -0.80
CA ILE A 92 -10.01 19.27 -1.36
C ILE A 92 -10.05 19.40 -2.88
N ASN A 93 -10.65 18.41 -3.55
CA ASN A 93 -10.90 18.49 -4.98
C ASN A 93 -11.84 19.67 -5.29
N SER A 94 -11.49 20.48 -6.30
CA SER A 94 -12.35 21.60 -6.72
C SER A 94 -13.68 21.09 -7.28
N ARG A 95 -14.73 21.91 -7.20
CA ARG A 95 -16.05 21.58 -7.80
C ARG A 95 -16.00 21.40 -9.33
N THR A 96 -14.94 21.90 -9.97
CA THR A 96 -14.70 21.78 -11.41
C THR A 96 -13.68 20.68 -11.75
N ALA A 97 -13.23 19.91 -10.76
CA ALA A 97 -12.30 18.81 -10.99
C ALA A 97 -12.96 17.72 -11.86
N TYR A 98 -12.11 16.95 -12.55
CA TYR A 98 -12.57 15.78 -13.28
C TYR A 98 -13.37 14.84 -12.34
N GLY A 99 -14.52 14.37 -12.81
CA GLY A 99 -15.39 13.48 -12.04
C GLY A 99 -16.17 14.12 -10.89
N ALA A 100 -16.00 15.41 -10.58
CA ALA A 100 -16.63 16.05 -9.42
C ALA A 100 -18.16 15.87 -9.37
N LYS A 101 -18.85 16.03 -10.52
CA LYS A 101 -20.30 15.84 -10.60
C LYS A 101 -20.72 14.39 -10.32
N LEU A 102 -19.96 13.42 -10.83
CA LEU A 102 -20.22 11.99 -10.63
C LEU A 102 -19.95 11.61 -9.16
N SER A 103 -18.81 12.02 -8.61
CA SER A 103 -18.49 11.81 -7.20
C SER A 103 -19.53 12.40 -6.26
N MET A 104 -20.08 13.58 -6.55
CA MET A 104 -21.15 14.18 -5.72
C MET A 104 -22.48 13.40 -5.73
N MET A 105 -22.67 12.47 -6.68
CA MET A 105 -23.84 11.60 -6.73
C MET A 105 -23.60 10.23 -6.09
N MET A 106 -22.36 9.90 -5.73
CA MET A 106 -22.00 8.65 -5.06
C MET A 106 -22.37 8.71 -3.58
N ASN A 107 -22.65 7.55 -3.00
CA ASN A 107 -22.89 7.42 -1.57
C ASN A 107 -21.55 7.19 -0.84
N PHE A 108 -21.23 8.08 0.10
CA PHE A 108 -20.06 7.98 0.98
C PHE A 108 -20.49 7.97 2.46
N GLY A 109 -21.72 7.53 2.74
CA GLY A 109 -22.28 7.48 4.09
C GLY A 109 -21.62 6.41 4.94
N GLU A 110 -21.47 5.21 4.40
CA GLU A 110 -20.77 4.07 5.01
C GLU A 110 -19.64 3.55 4.11
N GLU A 111 -18.77 2.74 4.71
CA GLU A 111 -17.73 1.99 3.99
C GLU A 111 -18.36 1.10 2.91
N ASP A 112 -17.69 0.98 1.76
CA ASP A 112 -18.10 0.15 0.61
C ASP A 112 -19.43 0.52 -0.10
N GLU A 113 -20.06 1.66 0.21
CA GLU A 113 -21.30 2.09 -0.47
C GLU A 113 -21.07 2.79 -1.83
N ALA A 114 -19.87 3.30 -2.06
CA ALA A 114 -19.54 3.96 -3.33
C ALA A 114 -19.33 2.91 -4.44
N PRO A 115 -19.74 3.19 -5.69
CA PRO A 115 -19.47 2.29 -6.81
C PRO A 115 -17.97 2.27 -7.10
N GLU A 116 -17.29 1.25 -6.55
CA GLU A 116 -15.83 1.18 -6.45
C GLU A 116 -15.11 1.33 -7.80
N GLN A 117 -15.59 0.62 -8.84
CA GLN A 117 -14.99 0.68 -10.17
C GLN A 117 -15.07 2.08 -10.79
N GLU A 118 -16.21 2.77 -10.62
CA GLU A 118 -16.40 4.12 -11.14
C GLU A 118 -15.58 5.14 -10.35
N LEU A 119 -15.54 4.98 -9.02
CA LEU A 119 -14.72 5.80 -8.14
C LEU A 119 -13.24 5.67 -8.48
N ASN A 120 -12.75 4.45 -8.68
CA ASN A 120 -11.36 4.17 -9.07
C ASN A 120 -11.00 4.80 -10.42
N GLU A 121 -11.88 4.74 -11.42
CA GLU A 121 -11.67 5.38 -12.72
C GLU A 121 -11.59 6.91 -12.58
N ILE A 122 -12.44 7.51 -11.74
CA ILE A 122 -12.40 8.95 -11.44
C ILE A 122 -11.07 9.34 -10.78
N LEU A 123 -10.67 8.61 -9.74
CA LEU A 123 -9.43 8.85 -9.00
C LEU A 123 -8.21 8.71 -9.92
N TRP A 124 -8.16 7.63 -10.71
CA TRP A 124 -7.06 7.38 -11.64
C TRP A 124 -6.90 8.52 -12.64
N LYS A 125 -7.98 8.93 -13.32
CA LYS A 125 -7.93 10.02 -14.30
C LYS A 125 -7.68 11.39 -13.69
N SER A 126 -8.10 11.60 -12.44
CA SER A 126 -7.77 12.82 -11.69
C SER A 126 -6.25 12.94 -11.44
N ILE A 127 -5.59 11.82 -11.11
CA ILE A 127 -4.16 11.78 -10.77
C ILE A 127 -3.26 11.65 -12.01
N LYS A 128 -3.61 10.75 -12.94
CA LYS A 128 -2.82 10.39 -14.12
C LYS A 128 -3.19 11.17 -15.38
N GLY A 129 -4.25 11.97 -15.32
CA GLY A 129 -4.76 12.77 -16.42
C GLY A 129 -5.97 12.14 -17.11
N ILE A 130 -6.86 12.99 -17.63
CA ILE A 130 -8.19 12.62 -18.14
C ILE A 130 -8.18 11.64 -19.33
N HIS A 131 -7.05 11.57 -20.05
CA HIS A 131 -6.85 10.70 -21.21
C HIS A 131 -6.11 9.40 -20.86
N SER A 132 -5.76 9.19 -19.59
CA SER A 132 -5.13 7.96 -19.14
C SER A 132 -6.13 6.80 -19.14
N LYS A 133 -5.64 5.59 -19.39
CA LYS A 133 -6.39 4.33 -19.24
C LYS A 133 -6.07 3.74 -17.86
N MET A 134 -7.08 3.44 -17.07
CA MET A 134 -6.89 2.72 -15.81
C MET A 134 -6.44 1.28 -16.09
N PRO A 135 -5.46 0.74 -15.33
CA PRO A 135 -5.06 -0.66 -15.42
C PRO A 135 -6.26 -1.59 -15.20
N GLU A 136 -6.31 -2.66 -15.99
CA GLU A 136 -7.34 -3.70 -15.82
C GLU A 136 -6.96 -4.66 -14.70
N ILE A 137 -7.96 -5.14 -13.97
CA ILE A 137 -7.78 -6.17 -12.95
C ILE A 137 -7.29 -7.46 -13.63
N LYS A 138 -6.02 -7.80 -13.38
CA LYS A 138 -5.36 -8.96 -14.01
C LYS A 138 -5.88 -10.28 -13.47
N ASN A 139 -6.24 -10.34 -12.19
CA ASN A 139 -6.70 -11.57 -11.55
C ASN A 139 -8.18 -11.86 -11.86
N GLY A 140 -8.43 -12.97 -12.58
CA GLY A 140 -9.76 -13.34 -13.06
C GLY A 140 -10.80 -13.62 -11.96
N ARG A 141 -10.36 -13.99 -10.75
CA ARG A 141 -11.25 -14.24 -9.62
C ARG A 141 -11.88 -12.94 -9.09
N TYR A 142 -11.13 -11.84 -9.10
CA TYR A 142 -11.59 -10.53 -8.65
C TYR A 142 -12.37 -9.78 -9.73
N ARG A 143 -12.10 -10.07 -11.00
CA ARG A 143 -12.86 -9.51 -12.13
C ARG A 143 -14.38 -9.80 -12.02
N GLN A 144 -14.77 -10.89 -11.36
CA GLN A 144 -16.17 -11.28 -11.15
C GLN A 144 -16.92 -10.43 -10.11
N LEU A 145 -16.20 -9.68 -9.26
CA LEU A 145 -16.82 -8.82 -8.23
C LEU A 145 -17.29 -7.47 -8.80
N PHE A 146 -16.93 -7.16 -10.05
CA PHE A 146 -17.18 -5.87 -10.70
C PHE A 146 -18.08 -5.98 -11.95
N HIS A 147 -18.83 -7.09 -12.07
CA HIS A 147 -19.85 -7.34 -13.09
C HIS A 147 -21.25 -7.41 -12.46
#